data_AF-A0A914IKF1-F1
#
_entry.id   AF-A0A914IKF1-F1
#
_cell.length_a   1.000
_cell.length_b   1.000
_cell.length_c   1.000
_cell.angle_alpha   90.00
_cell.angle_beta   90.00
_cell.angle_gamma   90.00
#
_symmetry.space_group_name_H-M   'P 1'
#
loop_
_entity.id
_entity.type
_entity.pdbx_description
1 polymer ?
#
loop_
_entity_poly.entity_id
_entity_poly.type
_entity_poly.pdbx_seq_one_letter_code
_entity_poly.pdbx_strand_id
1 'polypeptide(L)'
;AELLCDDLEINNPGIVSQIASSMRQQIAAYEELVPLDGAVDQRAQIKLNINVQNENLTDTIEWDIADPENSPEEFATSMCKDLQIGGEFLPAIAYSIRGQVAFYRRTYAHSDSQLPTVSGAHPLRTETDADTFAPSIETISDADLEKRLRDSDRNTRRMRRLNQYGNY
;
A
#
# COMPACT_ATOMS: atom_id res chain seq x y z
N ALA A 1 4.36 -15.01 -15.67
CA ALA A 1 5.10 -13.97 -16.42
C ALA A 1 4.82 -14.10 -17.91
N GLU A 2 5.05 -15.26 -18.52
CA GLU A 2 4.74 -15.49 -19.94
C GLU A 2 3.26 -15.23 -20.28
N LEU A 3 2.33 -15.83 -19.53
CA LEU A 3 0.88 -15.59 -19.71
C LEU A 3 0.50 -14.11 -19.64
N LEU A 4 1.01 -13.38 -18.64
CA LEU A 4 0.77 -11.94 -18.50
C LEU A 4 1.32 -11.14 -19.70
N CYS A 5 2.50 -11.51 -20.21
CA CYS A 5 3.06 -10.85 -21.39
C CYS A 5 2.27 -11.17 -22.66
N ASP A 6 1.74 -12.38 -22.78
CA ASP A 6 0.86 -12.77 -23.89
C ASP A 6 -0.47 -12.01 -23.85
N ASP A 7 -1.13 -11.98 -22.69
CA ASP A 7 -2.39 -11.25 -22.46
C ASP A 7 -2.27 -9.75 -22.74
N LEU A 8 -1.09 -9.16 -22.47
CA LEU A 8 -0.80 -7.75 -22.70
C LEU A 8 -0.12 -7.46 -24.05
N GLU A 9 -0.01 -8.46 -24.94
CA GLU A 9 0.64 -8.37 -26.26
C GLU A 9 2.09 -7.83 -26.22
N ILE A 10 2.82 -8.12 -25.14
CA ILE A 10 4.20 -7.68 -24.92
C ILE A 10 5.19 -8.61 -25.61
N ASN A 11 5.62 -8.23 -26.81
CA ASN A 11 6.58 -8.98 -27.62
C ASN A 11 8.06 -8.69 -27.25
N ASN A 12 8.43 -8.88 -25.98
CA ASN A 12 9.82 -8.74 -25.54
C ASN A 12 10.19 -9.82 -24.50
N PRO A 13 11.00 -10.83 -24.88
CA PRO A 13 11.36 -11.92 -23.96
C PRO A 13 12.23 -11.46 -22.77
N GLY A 14 12.92 -10.32 -22.90
CA GLY A 14 13.64 -9.70 -21.77
C GLY A 14 12.71 -9.26 -20.64
N ILE A 15 11.48 -8.84 -20.96
CA ILE A 15 10.49 -8.41 -19.96
C ILE A 15 9.99 -9.59 -19.14
N VAL A 16 9.76 -10.75 -19.77
CA VAL A 16 9.38 -11.99 -19.05
C VAL A 16 10.40 -12.33 -17.96
N SER A 17 11.69 -12.29 -18.30
CA SER A 17 12.77 -12.56 -17.36
C SER A 17 12.83 -11.53 -16.23
N GLN A 18 12.66 -10.24 -16.54
CA GLN A 18 12.61 -9.17 -15.55
C GLN A 18 11.43 -9.32 -14.57
N ILE A 19 10.23 -9.60 -15.07
CA ILE A 19 9.04 -9.85 -14.24
C ILE A 19 9.29 -11.04 -13.31
N ALA A 20 9.76 -12.16 -13.86
CA ALA A 20 10.00 -13.36 -13.09
C ALA A 20 11.10 -13.15 -12.03
N SER A 21 12.16 -12.41 -12.36
CA SER A 21 13.21 -12.04 -11.40
C SER A 21 12.67 -11.16 -10.28
N SER A 22 11.87 -10.15 -10.61
CA SER A 22 11.25 -9.25 -9.64
C SER A 22 10.32 -10.01 -8.69
N MET A 23 9.48 -10.91 -9.22
CA MET A 23 8.61 -11.77 -8.40
C MET A 23 9.41 -12.62 -7.40
N ARG A 24 10.47 -13.29 -7.87
CA ARG A 24 11.33 -14.10 -7.00
C ARG A 24 12.01 -13.28 -5.90
N GLN A 25 12.50 -12.09 -6.23
CA GLN A 25 13.13 -11.20 -5.26
C GLN A 25 12.15 -10.72 -4.19
N GLN A 26 10.92 -10.35 -4.59
CA GLN A 26 9.89 -9.92 -3.66
C GLN A 26 9.43 -11.06 -2.74
N ILE A 27 9.28 -12.29 -3.27
CA ILE A 27 8.93 -13.47 -2.46
C ILE A 27 10.02 -13.76 -1.43
N ALA A 28 11.28 -13.84 -1.86
CA ALA A 28 12.40 -14.10 -0.95
C ALA A 28 12.49 -13.03 0.17
N ALA A 29 12.29 -11.75 -0.18
CA ALA A 29 12.28 -10.67 0.80
C ALA A 29 11.11 -10.75 1.80
N TYR A 30 9.99 -11.36 1.41
CA TYR A 30 8.83 -11.57 2.28
C TYR A 30 9.03 -12.76 3.23
N GLU A 31 9.67 -13.84 2.77
CA GLU A 31 9.98 -15.01 3.61
C GLU A 31 10.94 -14.72 4.77
N GLU A 32 11.77 -13.66 4.64
CA GLU A 32 12.66 -13.19 5.70
C GLU A 32 11.94 -12.47 6.87
N LEU A 33 10.62 -12.25 6.76
CA LEU A 33 9.86 -11.56 7.82
C LEU A 33 9.72 -12.45 9.06
N VAL A 34 10.11 -11.90 10.21
CA VAL A 34 10.01 -12.58 11.51
C VAL A 34 8.56 -12.54 12.01
N PRO A 35 7.98 -13.67 12.47
CA PRO A 35 6.68 -13.69 13.14
C PRO A 35 6.71 -12.83 14.40
N LEU A 36 5.69 -12.01 14.58
CA LEU A 36 5.55 -11.15 15.77
C LEU A 36 4.81 -11.92 16.86
N ASP A 37 5.43 -12.96 17.40
CA ASP A 37 4.85 -13.78 18.45
C ASP A 37 4.92 -13.07 19.82
N GLY A 38 3.77 -12.97 20.50
CA GLY A 38 3.71 -12.62 21.92
C GLY A 38 3.70 -11.12 22.27
N ALA A 39 3.64 -10.22 21.29
CA ALA A 39 3.50 -8.79 21.54
C ALA A 39 2.02 -8.40 21.69
N VAL A 40 1.73 -7.58 22.70
CA VAL A 40 0.39 -7.05 22.97
C VAL A 40 0.28 -5.68 22.28
N ASP A 41 -0.71 -5.50 21.40
CA ASP A 41 -1.00 -4.27 20.64
C ASP A 41 0.12 -3.83 19.67
N GLN A 42 0.03 -4.29 18.41
CA GLN A 42 0.95 -3.90 17.33
C GLN A 42 0.26 -3.08 16.25
N ARG A 43 -0.62 -2.18 16.66
CA ARG A 43 -1.34 -1.32 15.72
C ARG A 43 -0.40 -0.33 15.03
N ALA A 44 -0.56 -0.23 13.72
CA ALA A 44 0.09 0.78 12.88
C ALA A 44 -0.95 1.53 12.04
N GLN A 45 -0.62 2.75 11.64
CA GLN A 45 -1.45 3.50 10.71
C GLN A 45 -1.12 3.12 9.27
N ILE A 46 -2.09 2.51 8.59
CA ILE A 46 -2.01 2.22 7.16
C ILE A 46 -2.63 3.39 6.41
N LYS A 47 -1.88 3.96 5.47
CA LYS A 47 -2.32 5.11 4.67
C LYS A 47 -2.60 4.66 3.24
N LEU A 48 -3.84 4.76 2.81
CA LEU A 48 -4.24 4.46 1.45
C LEU A 48 -4.14 5.74 0.60
N ASN A 49 -3.50 5.61 -0.56
CA ASN A 49 -3.47 6.63 -1.60
C ASN A 49 -3.39 5.89 -2.94
N ILE A 50 -4.56 5.55 -3.48
CA ILE A 50 -4.73 4.61 -4.57
C ILE A 50 -5.38 5.35 -5.73
N ASN A 51 -4.67 5.39 -6.86
CA ASN A 51 -5.15 6.01 -8.08
C ASN A 51 -5.57 4.89 -9.04
N VAL A 52 -6.83 4.88 -9.45
CA VAL A 52 -7.37 3.99 -10.48
C VAL A 52 -8.04 4.88 -11.51
N GLN A 53 -7.55 4.83 -12.75
CA GLN A 53 -8.02 5.72 -13.83
C GLN A 53 -7.92 7.21 -13.43
N ASN A 54 -9.05 7.91 -13.36
CA ASN A 54 -9.16 9.31 -12.94
C ASN A 54 -9.69 9.47 -11.51
N GLU A 55 -9.81 8.39 -10.73
CA GLU A 55 -10.26 8.45 -9.34
C GLU A 55 -9.11 8.19 -8.39
N ASN A 56 -9.12 8.91 -7.27
CA ASN A 56 -8.15 8.78 -6.19
C ASN A 56 -8.86 8.48 -4.89
N LEU A 57 -8.56 7.32 -4.32
CA LEU A 57 -8.97 6.92 -2.99
C LEU A 57 -7.88 7.29 -1.98
N THR A 58 -8.23 8.08 -0.97
CA THR A 58 -7.38 8.34 0.19
C THR A 58 -8.08 7.94 1.47
N ASP A 59 -7.34 7.28 2.36
CA ASP A 59 -7.85 6.90 3.68
C ASP A 59 -6.68 6.68 4.65
N THR A 60 -6.95 6.76 5.95
CA THR A 60 -6.03 6.35 7.02
C THR A 60 -6.76 5.42 7.97
N ILE A 61 -6.22 4.22 8.18
CA ILE A 61 -6.80 3.23 9.08
C ILE A 61 -5.77 2.76 10.11
N GLU A 62 -6.21 2.38 11.30
CA GLU A 62 -5.37 1.64 12.25
C GLU A 62 -5.53 0.15 11.99
N TRP A 63 -4.41 -0.55 11.86
CA TRP A 63 -4.38 -1.97 11.56
C TRP A 63 -3.53 -2.70 12.60
N ASP A 64 -4.11 -3.69 13.28
CA ASP A 64 -3.33 -4.57 14.16
C ASP A 64 -2.60 -5.63 13.31
N ILE A 65 -1.28 -5.55 13.31
CA ILE A 65 -0.39 -6.39 12.51
C ILE A 65 -0.24 -7.80 13.12
N ALA A 66 -0.48 -7.93 14.42
CA ALA A 66 -0.37 -9.17 15.17
C ALA A 66 -1.62 -10.04 15.10
N ASP A 67 -2.78 -9.44 14.79
CA ASP A 67 -4.06 -10.17 14.73
C ASP A 67 -4.12 -11.05 13.47
N PRO A 68 -4.20 -12.39 13.61
CA PRO A 68 -4.27 -13.31 12.47
C PRO A 68 -5.62 -13.29 11.75
N GLU A 69 -6.69 -12.78 12.37
CA GLU A 69 -8.02 -12.71 11.76
C GLU A 69 -8.17 -11.47 10.86
N ASN A 70 -7.24 -10.51 10.94
CA ASN A 70 -7.24 -9.33 10.08
C ASN A 70 -6.86 -9.68 8.63
N SER A 71 -7.86 -9.70 7.74
CA SER A 71 -7.68 -9.93 6.30
C SER A 71 -7.75 -8.63 5.47
N PRO A 72 -6.66 -8.24 4.78
CA PRO A 72 -6.68 -7.12 3.82
C PRO A 72 -7.71 -7.28 2.70
N GLU A 73 -7.98 -8.50 2.25
CA GLU A 73 -8.93 -8.81 1.18
C GLU A 73 -10.38 -8.64 1.62
N GLU A 74 -10.72 -9.10 2.83
CA GLU A 74 -12.07 -8.91 3.39
C GLU A 74 -12.33 -7.44 3.68
N PHE A 75 -11.34 -6.73 4.24
CA PHE A 75 -11.42 -5.29 4.46
C PHE A 75 -11.62 -4.53 3.14
N ALA A 76 -10.80 -4.80 2.11
CA ALA A 76 -10.93 -4.18 0.80
C ALA A 76 -12.30 -4.44 0.18
N THR A 77 -12.83 -5.65 0.35
CA THR A 77 -14.17 -6.01 -0.13
C THR A 77 -15.26 -5.21 0.58
N SER A 78 -15.18 -5.03 1.90
CA SER A 78 -16.15 -4.22 2.65
C SER A 78 -16.07 -2.75 2.24
N MET A 79 -14.87 -2.17 2.25
CA MET A 79 -14.64 -0.78 1.88
C MET A 79 -15.16 -0.47 0.46
N CYS A 80 -14.86 -1.33 -0.52
CA CYS A 80 -15.36 -1.17 -1.88
C CYS A 80 -16.89 -1.21 -1.94
N LYS A 81 -17.55 -2.09 -1.18
CA LYS A 81 -19.01 -2.14 -1.09
C LYS A 81 -19.59 -0.87 -0.48
N ASP A 82 -19.00 -0.39 0.61
CA ASP A 82 -19.49 0.78 1.35
C ASP A 82 -19.33 2.07 0.54
N LEU A 83 -18.21 2.21 -0.18
CA LEU A 83 -17.92 3.35 -1.05
C LEU A 83 -18.49 3.21 -2.46
N GLN A 84 -19.15 2.08 -2.77
CA GLN A 84 -19.71 1.77 -4.08
C GLN A 84 -18.69 1.83 -5.23
N ILE A 85 -17.44 1.46 -4.94
CA ILE A 85 -16.35 1.33 -5.91
C ILE A 85 -16.01 -0.13 -6.17
N GLY A 86 -15.30 -0.40 -7.26
CA GLY A 86 -14.95 -1.77 -7.64
C GLY A 86 -13.84 -1.85 -8.68
N GLY A 87 -13.73 -3.00 -9.33
CA GLY A 87 -12.68 -3.23 -10.33
C GLY A 87 -11.29 -3.26 -9.69
N GLU A 88 -10.39 -2.41 -10.19
CA GLU A 88 -8.98 -2.40 -9.78
C GLU A 88 -8.75 -1.88 -8.35
N PHE A 89 -9.72 -1.19 -7.74
CA PHE A 89 -9.61 -0.74 -6.35
C PHE A 89 -9.47 -1.88 -5.36
N LEU A 90 -10.21 -2.97 -5.52
CA LEU A 90 -10.20 -4.10 -4.59
C LEU A 90 -8.80 -4.73 -4.46
N PRO A 91 -8.15 -5.20 -5.55
CA PRO A 91 -6.79 -5.73 -5.44
C PRO A 91 -5.77 -4.66 -5.06
N ALA A 92 -5.96 -3.39 -5.44
CA ALA A 92 -5.04 -2.30 -5.10
C ALA A 92 -5.06 -1.96 -3.59
N ILE A 93 -6.23 -1.91 -2.95
CA ILE A 93 -6.38 -1.68 -1.51
C ILE A 93 -5.68 -2.81 -0.75
N ALA A 94 -6.04 -4.05 -1.06
CA ALA A 94 -5.47 -5.21 -0.38
C ALA A 94 -3.94 -5.27 -0.57
N TYR A 95 -3.43 -4.97 -1.77
CA TYR A 95 -2.00 -4.89 -2.04
C TYR A 95 -1.29 -3.80 -1.23
N SER A 96 -1.88 -2.60 -1.16
CA SER A 96 -1.33 -1.48 -0.38
C SER A 96 -1.23 -1.82 1.12
N ILE A 97 -2.28 -2.42 1.68
CA ILE A 97 -2.30 -2.85 3.08
C ILE A 97 -1.22 -3.90 3.32
N ARG A 98 -1.15 -4.97 2.51
CA ARG A 98 -0.13 -6.02 2.64
C ARG A 98 1.30 -5.48 2.57
N GLY A 99 1.56 -4.55 1.64
CA GLY A 99 2.87 -3.92 1.49
C GLY A 99 3.28 -3.12 2.74
N GLN A 100 2.36 -2.32 3.27
CA GLN A 100 2.61 -1.55 4.50
C GLN A 100 2.74 -2.45 5.72
N VAL A 101 1.90 -3.48 5.87
CA VAL A 101 2.01 -4.49 6.94
C VAL A 101 3.37 -5.19 6.89
N ALA A 102 3.83 -5.64 5.71
CA ALA A 102 5.14 -6.25 5.55
C ALA A 102 6.29 -5.29 5.94
N PHE A 103 6.19 -4.02 5.55
CA PHE A 103 7.14 -2.99 5.93
C PHE A 103 7.19 -2.78 7.45
N TYR A 104 6.01 -2.67 8.09
CA TYR A 104 5.93 -2.52 9.54
C TYR A 104 6.47 -3.76 10.26
N ARG A 105 6.17 -4.99 9.80
CA ARG A 105 6.76 -6.22 10.37
C ARG A 105 8.29 -6.20 10.37
N ARG A 106 8.90 -5.68 9.30
CA ARG A 106 10.36 -5.55 9.18
C ARG A 106 10.96 -4.49 10.09
N THR A 107 10.24 -3.42 10.35
CA THR A 107 10.75 -2.23 11.05
C THR A 107 10.30 -2.12 12.51
N TYR A 108 9.29 -2.89 12.92
CA TYR A 108 8.63 -2.78 14.23
C TYR A 108 9.60 -2.84 15.41
N ALA A 109 10.57 -3.77 15.39
CA ALA A 109 11.58 -3.91 16.45
C ALA A 109 12.46 -2.66 16.65
N HIS A 110 12.43 -1.72 15.70
CA HIS A 110 13.22 -0.49 15.70
C HIS A 110 12.33 0.77 15.73
N SER A 111 11.01 0.64 15.87
CA SER A 111 10.09 1.78 15.84
C SER A 111 9.71 2.24 17.24
N ASP A 112 10.04 3.49 17.59
CA ASP A 112 9.55 4.18 18.81
C ASP A 112 8.10 4.69 18.66
N SER A 113 7.47 4.44 17.50
CA SER A 113 6.16 4.99 17.11
C SER A 113 4.99 4.05 17.42
N GLN A 114 4.95 3.49 18.62
CA GLN A 114 3.78 2.72 19.06
C GLN A 114 2.59 3.65 19.25
N LEU A 115 1.42 3.24 18.74
CA LEU A 115 0.19 4.00 18.94
C LEU A 115 -0.24 3.93 20.41
N PRO A 116 -0.84 4.99 20.96
CA PRO A 116 -1.43 4.94 22.29
C PRO A 116 -2.45 3.81 22.40
N THR A 117 -2.46 3.14 23.55
CA THR A 117 -3.45 2.11 23.86
C THR A 117 -4.84 2.73 23.86
N VAL A 118 -5.76 2.15 23.09
CA VAL A 118 -7.17 2.57 23.11
C VAL A 118 -7.75 2.15 24.45
N SER A 119 -7.83 3.11 25.36
CA SER A 119 -8.36 2.89 26.71
C SER A 119 -9.89 2.93 26.65
N GLY A 120 -10.56 1.99 27.34
CA GLY A 120 -12.02 1.91 27.37
C GLY A 120 -12.76 3.17 27.87
N ALA A 121 -12.05 4.13 28.46
CA ALA A 121 -12.60 5.43 28.86
C ALA A 121 -12.87 6.38 27.66
N HIS A 122 -12.10 6.26 26.58
CA HIS A 122 -12.21 7.12 25.39
C HIS A 122 -12.03 6.29 24.11
N PRO A 123 -13.03 5.45 23.75
CA PRO A 123 -12.95 4.60 22.56
C PRO A 123 -13.19 5.37 21.25
N LEU A 124 -13.66 6.62 21.34
CA LEU A 124 -13.98 7.44 20.19
C LEU A 124 -12.81 8.36 19.84
N ARG A 125 -12.52 8.48 18.54
CA ARG A 125 -11.61 9.49 18.02
C ARG A 125 -12.17 10.89 18.25
N THR A 126 -11.29 11.88 18.29
CA THR A 126 -11.70 13.28 18.25
C THR A 126 -12.32 13.60 16.89
N GLU A 127 -13.13 14.66 16.82
CA GLU A 127 -13.76 15.08 15.56
C GLU A 127 -12.72 15.41 14.47
N THR A 128 -11.62 16.06 14.85
CA THR A 128 -10.51 16.39 13.94
C THR A 128 -9.79 15.14 13.42
N ASP A 129 -9.60 14.14 14.28
CA ASP A 129 -9.02 12.86 13.84
C ASP A 129 -10.01 12.09 12.95
N ALA A 130 -11.31 12.13 13.27
CA ALA A 130 -12.32 11.43 12.49
C ALA A 130 -12.32 11.84 11.01
N ASP A 131 -12.18 13.15 10.72
CA ASP A 131 -12.08 13.66 9.35
C ASP A 131 -10.85 13.12 8.60
N THR A 132 -9.75 12.91 9.32
CA THR A 132 -8.47 12.43 8.74
C THR A 132 -8.48 10.92 8.48
N PHE A 133 -9.26 10.17 9.27
CA PHE A 133 -9.43 8.72 9.18
C PHE A 133 -10.66 8.31 8.37
N ALA A 134 -11.31 9.26 7.71
CA ALA A 134 -12.43 9.00 6.83
C ALA A 134 -11.92 8.73 5.40
N PRO A 135 -12.44 7.70 4.71
CA PRO A 135 -12.13 7.50 3.31
C PRO A 135 -12.72 8.63 2.46
N SER A 136 -11.94 9.10 1.49
CA SER A 136 -12.38 10.07 0.49
C SER A 136 -12.03 9.60 -0.92
N ILE A 137 -12.96 9.84 -1.85
CA ILE A 137 -12.78 9.57 -3.27
C ILE A 137 -12.90 10.88 -4.01
N GLU A 138 -11.87 11.20 -4.78
CA GLU A 138 -11.82 12.40 -5.60
C GLU A 138 -11.62 12.04 -7.06
N THR A 139 -12.44 12.61 -7.94
CA THR A 139 -12.18 12.57 -9.38
C THR A 139 -11.12 13.61 -9.72
N ILE A 140 -9.99 13.14 -10.23
CA ILE A 140 -8.91 13.95 -10.77
C ILE A 140 -9.28 14.39 -12.17
N SER A 141 -9.15 15.68 -12.47
CA SER A 141 -9.32 16.19 -13.82
C SER A 141 -8.22 15.68 -14.76
N ASP A 142 -8.49 15.59 -16.07
CA ASP A 142 -7.46 15.18 -17.05
C ASP A 142 -6.20 16.06 -16.98
N ALA A 143 -6.37 17.36 -16.73
CA ALA A 143 -5.26 18.30 -16.58
C ALA A 143 -4.40 18.00 -15.33
N ASP A 144 -5.05 17.67 -14.21
CA ASP A 144 -4.35 17.30 -12.97
C ASP A 144 -3.72 15.92 -13.09
N LEU A 145 -4.37 14.98 -13.79
CA LEU A 145 -3.85 13.65 -14.08
C LEU A 145 -2.58 13.76 -14.94
N GLU A 146 -2.62 14.53 -16.03
CA GLU A 146 -1.45 14.81 -16.84
C GLU A 146 -0.31 15.44 -16.03
N LYS A 147 -0.64 16.41 -15.18
CA LYS A 147 0.33 17.07 -14.30
C LYS A 147 0.97 16.06 -13.35
N ARG A 148 0.18 15.18 -12.71
CA ARG A 148 0.67 14.11 -11.82
C ARG A 148 1.57 13.13 -12.57
N LEU A 149 1.21 12.72 -13.78
CA LEU A 149 2.03 11.83 -14.62
C LEU A 149 3.37 12.47 -14.97
N ARG A 150 3.38 13.75 -15.35
CA ARG A 150 4.61 14.51 -15.64
C ARG A 150 5.51 14.65 -14.42
N ASP A 151 4.92 14.94 -13.26
CA ASP A 151 5.67 15.08 -12.01
C ASP A 151 6.25 13.74 -11.52
N SER A 152 5.51 12.64 -11.70
CA SER A 152 5.97 11.27 -11.40
C SER A 152 7.13 10.85 -12.30
N ASP A 153 7.06 11.10 -13.61
CA ASP A 153 8.16 10.85 -14.54
C ASP A 153 9.38 11.70 -14.19
N ARG A 154 9.20 12.99 -13.87
CA ARG A 154 10.29 13.87 -13.41
C ARG A 154 10.96 13.32 -12.15
N ASN A 155 10.17 12.87 -11.16
CA ASN A 155 10.70 12.31 -9.93
C ASN A 155 11.42 10.97 -10.18
N THR A 156 10.88 10.10 -11.02
CA THR A 156 11.52 8.84 -11.42
C THR A 156 12.87 9.09 -12.08
N ARG A 157 12.95 10.05 -13.00
CA ARG A 157 14.22 10.48 -13.63
C ARG A 157 15.20 11.04 -12.61
N ARG A 158 14.73 11.82 -11.64
CA ARG A 158 15.55 12.36 -10.54
C ARG A 158 16.13 11.23 -9.67
N MET A 159 15.30 10.28 -9.26
CA MET A 159 15.72 9.14 -8.43
C MET A 159 16.72 8.23 -9.16
N ARG A 160 16.53 7.98 -10.47
CA ARG A 160 17.51 7.25 -11.28
C ARG A 160 18.89 7.91 -11.29
N ARG A 161 18.94 9.25 -11.38
CA ARG A 161 20.20 10.00 -11.30
C ARG A 161 20.84 9.88 -9.92
N LEU A 162 20.07 10.06 -8.84
CA LEU A 162 20.58 9.97 -7.48
C LEU A 162 21.17 8.59 -7.15
N ASN A 163 20.51 7.50 -7.57
CA ASN A 163 21.03 6.14 -7.37
C ASN A 163 22.30 5.85 -8.19
N GLN A 164 22.57 6.62 -9.25
CA GLN A 164 23.79 6.51 -10.05
C GLN A 164 24.99 7.23 -9.41
N TYR A 165 24.74 8.24 -8.56
CA TYR A 165 25.80 8.99 -7.86
C TYR A 165 26.09 8.51 -6.42
N GLY A 166 25.28 7.61 -5.87
CA GLY A 166 25.49 7.02 -4.53
C GLY A 166 26.43 5.81 -4.47
N ASN A 167 27.11 5.46 -5.56
CA ASN A 167 28.05 4.34 -5.66
C ASN A 167 29.52 4.82 -5.80
N TYR A 168 29.94 5.79 -4.99
CA TYR A 168 31.33 6.21 -4.83
C TYR A 168 31.66 6.43 -3.36
#